data_AF-A0A378B7J5-F1
#
_entry.id   AF-A0A378B7J5-F1
#
_cell.length_a   1.000
_cell.length_b   1.000
_cell.length_c   1.000
_cell.angle_alpha   90.00
_cell.angle_beta   90.00
_cell.angle_gamma   90.00
#
_symmetry.space_group_name_H-M   'P 1'
#
loop_
_entity.id
_entity.type
_entity.pdbx_description
1 polymer ?
#
loop_
_entity_poly.entity_id
_entity_poly.type
_entity_poly.pdbx_seq_one_letter_code
_entity_poly.pdbx_strand_id
1 'polypeptide(L)'
;MANPLYQKHIISINDLSREDLELVLATAAKLKANPQPELLKHKVIASCFFEASTRTRLSFETSMHRLGASVVGFSDSANTSLGKKRGNAGGYHLRHQHLRRRHRDASSAGGRRAPGDRILRRRAGTERRRRR
;
A
#
# COMPACT_ATOMS: atom_id res chain seq x y z
N MET A 1 -1.75 -6.38 -31.41
CA MET A 1 -0.99 -7.33 -30.56
C MET A 1 -1.84 -7.67 -29.35
N ALA A 2 -1.96 -8.95 -29.02
CA ALA A 2 -2.64 -9.37 -27.79
C ALA A 2 -1.81 -8.92 -26.57
N ASN A 3 -2.48 -8.41 -25.53
CA ASN A 3 -1.81 -8.09 -24.27
C ASN A 3 -1.51 -9.42 -23.53
N PRO A 4 -0.24 -9.79 -23.31
CA PRO A 4 0.11 -11.08 -22.68
C PRO A 4 -0.34 -11.18 -21.22
N LEU A 5 -0.70 -10.05 -20.60
CA LEU A 5 -1.17 -9.98 -19.21
C LEU A 5 -2.70 -9.98 -19.10
N TYR A 6 -3.45 -10.03 -20.21
CA TYR A 6 -4.90 -10.05 -20.15
C TYR A 6 -5.39 -11.36 -19.50
N GLN A 7 -6.24 -11.23 -18.47
CA GLN A 7 -6.76 -12.34 -17.65
C GLN A 7 -5.69 -13.17 -16.91
N LYS A 8 -4.45 -12.68 -16.82
CA LYS A 8 -3.38 -13.34 -16.06
C LYS A 8 -3.47 -12.98 -14.57
N HIS A 9 -3.46 -13.99 -13.70
CA HIS A 9 -3.29 -13.80 -12.26
C HIS A 9 -1.80 -13.71 -11.91
N ILE A 10 -1.41 -12.72 -11.11
CA ILE A 10 -0.02 -12.50 -10.68
C ILE A 10 0.03 -12.76 -9.17
N ILE A 11 0.67 -13.86 -8.77
CA ILE A 11 0.80 -14.27 -7.36
C ILE A 11 2.25 -14.05 -6.90
N SER A 12 3.21 -14.28 -7.79
CA SER A 12 4.63 -14.13 -7.55
C SER A 12 5.29 -13.33 -8.67
N ILE A 13 6.44 -12.71 -8.35
CA ILE A 13 7.29 -12.06 -9.36
C ILE A 13 7.82 -13.06 -10.39
N ASN A 14 7.95 -14.34 -10.02
CA ASN A 14 8.41 -15.41 -10.90
C ASN A 14 7.40 -15.75 -12.02
N ASP A 15 6.16 -15.27 -11.91
CA ASP A 15 5.12 -15.47 -12.94
C ASP A 15 5.31 -14.52 -14.14
N LEU A 16 6.22 -13.54 -14.02
CA LEU A 16 6.47 -12.49 -15.01
C LEU A 16 7.83 -12.72 -15.68
N SER A 17 7.83 -12.76 -17.02
CA SER A 17 9.07 -12.71 -17.77
C SER A 17 9.71 -11.31 -17.72
N ARG A 18 10.93 -11.17 -18.23
CA ARG A 18 11.58 -9.86 -18.36
C ARG A 18 10.72 -8.91 -19.22
N GLU A 19 10.19 -9.42 -20.31
CA GLU A 19 9.39 -8.66 -21.27
C GLU A 19 8.06 -8.22 -20.63
N ASP A 20 7.44 -9.07 -19.80
CA ASP A 20 6.25 -8.70 -19.01
C ASP A 20 6.56 -7.54 -18.06
N LEU A 21 7.70 -7.59 -17.36
CA LEU A 21 8.12 -6.53 -16.43
C LEU A 21 8.40 -5.21 -17.17
N GLU A 22 9.08 -5.28 -18.31
CA GLU A 22 9.34 -4.12 -19.16
C GLU A 22 8.04 -3.50 -19.68
N LEU A 23 7.07 -4.33 -20.07
CA LEU A 23 5.73 -3.89 -20.47
C LEU A 23 5.00 -3.16 -19.33
N VAL A 24 5.02 -3.72 -18.11
CA VAL A 24 4.39 -3.10 -16.94
C VAL A 24 5.02 -1.74 -16.64
N LEU A 25 6.36 -1.65 -16.64
CA LEU A 25 7.09 -0.41 -16.37
C LEU A 25 6.85 0.64 -17.45
N ALA A 26 6.87 0.25 -18.73
CA ALA A 26 6.56 1.15 -19.83
C ALA A 26 5.12 1.67 -19.75
N THR A 27 4.16 0.82 -19.38
CA THR A 27 2.76 1.20 -19.21
C THR A 27 2.58 2.15 -18.02
N ALA A 28 3.25 1.88 -16.90
CA ALA A 28 3.23 2.77 -15.74
C ALA A 28 3.82 4.16 -16.06
N ALA A 29 4.91 4.22 -16.84
CA ALA A 29 5.50 5.48 -17.30
C ALA A 29 4.53 6.26 -18.20
N LYS A 30 3.85 5.58 -19.13
CA LYS A 30 2.82 6.20 -19.98
C LYS A 30 1.66 6.77 -19.18
N LEU A 31 1.12 6.01 -18.23
CA LEU A 31 0.02 6.47 -17.36
C LEU A 31 0.44 7.60 -16.42
N LYS A 32 1.72 7.65 -16.04
CA LYS A 32 2.28 8.76 -15.26
C LYS A 32 2.39 10.03 -16.12
N ALA A 33 2.83 9.91 -17.37
CA ALA A 33 2.99 11.04 -18.28
C ALA A 33 1.64 11.56 -18.82
N ASN A 34 0.71 10.65 -19.11
CA ASN A 34 -0.64 10.96 -19.58
C ASN A 34 -1.67 10.21 -18.71
N PRO A 35 -2.15 10.81 -17.61
CA PRO A 35 -3.13 10.19 -16.73
C PRO A 35 -4.42 9.84 -17.45
N GLN A 36 -4.94 8.62 -17.21
CA GLN A 36 -6.19 8.13 -17.79
C GLN A 36 -7.21 7.82 -16.68
N PRO A 37 -7.95 8.83 -16.19
CA PRO A 37 -8.82 8.67 -15.02
C PRO A 37 -10.07 7.82 -15.26
N GLU A 38 -10.42 7.55 -16.51
CA GLU A 38 -11.64 6.79 -16.87
C GLU A 38 -11.33 5.35 -17.30
N LEU A 39 -10.07 4.90 -17.19
CA LEU A 39 -9.61 3.61 -17.73
C LEU A 39 -10.35 2.40 -17.12
N LEU A 40 -10.70 2.50 -15.85
CA LEU A 40 -11.43 1.48 -15.08
C LEU A 40 -12.83 1.94 -14.68
N LYS A 41 -13.39 2.93 -15.42
CA LYS A 41 -14.76 3.38 -15.17
C LYS A 41 -15.73 2.21 -15.25
N HIS A 42 -16.70 2.19 -14.33
CA HIS A 42 -17.70 1.12 -14.19
C HIS A 42 -17.13 -0.25 -13.80
N LYS A 43 -15.85 -0.32 -13.38
CA LYS A 43 -15.29 -1.53 -12.76
C LYS A 43 -15.31 -1.41 -11.25
N VAL A 44 -15.72 -2.49 -10.60
CA VAL A 44 -15.68 -2.65 -9.15
C VAL A 44 -14.53 -3.60 -8.82
N ILE A 45 -13.60 -3.18 -7.96
CA ILE A 45 -12.42 -3.96 -7.57
C ILE A 45 -12.49 -4.26 -6.07
N ALA A 46 -12.29 -5.52 -5.70
CA ALA A 46 -12.20 -5.95 -4.32
C ALA A 46 -10.77 -5.78 -3.77
N SER A 47 -10.64 -5.07 -2.65
CA SER A 47 -9.39 -4.83 -1.91
C SER A 47 -9.42 -5.64 -0.60
N CYS A 48 -8.83 -6.83 -0.62
CA CYS A 48 -8.89 -7.79 0.50
C CYS A 48 -7.56 -7.84 1.25
N PHE A 49 -7.45 -7.12 2.37
CA PHE A 49 -6.27 -7.16 3.25
C PHE A 49 -6.62 -7.86 4.58
N PHE A 50 -6.01 -9.02 4.83
CA PHE A 50 -6.27 -9.84 6.03
C PHE A 50 -5.33 -9.53 7.21
N GLU A 51 -4.25 -8.79 6.96
CA GLU A 51 -3.29 -8.34 7.96
C GLU A 51 -3.04 -6.83 7.83
N ALA A 52 -2.66 -6.18 8.93
CA ALA A 52 -2.48 -4.74 8.97
C ALA A 52 -1.33 -4.27 8.06
N SER A 53 -1.68 -3.66 6.92
CA SER A 53 -0.73 -3.10 5.95
C SER A 53 -1.25 -1.81 5.33
N THR A 54 -1.38 -0.77 6.17
CA THR A 54 -2.02 0.51 5.82
C THR A 54 -1.41 1.17 4.58
N ARG A 55 -0.07 1.19 4.47
CA ARG A 55 0.61 1.82 3.33
C ARG A 55 0.35 1.10 2.02
N THR A 56 0.42 -0.24 2.04
CA THR A 56 0.17 -1.05 0.85
C THR A 56 -1.27 -0.91 0.42
N ARG A 57 -2.23 -1.12 1.35
CA ARG A 57 -3.65 -0.97 1.05
C ARG A 57 -3.98 0.39 0.46
N LEU A 58 -3.60 1.48 1.13
CA LEU A 58 -3.91 2.83 0.65
C LEU A 58 -3.28 3.10 -0.72
N SER A 59 -2.08 2.58 -1.00
CA SER A 59 -1.45 2.75 -2.31
C SER A 59 -2.23 2.06 -3.44
N PHE A 60 -2.76 0.86 -3.20
CA PHE A 60 -3.60 0.14 -4.16
C PHE A 60 -4.98 0.79 -4.33
N GLU A 61 -5.64 1.16 -3.24
CA GLU A 61 -6.94 1.84 -3.31
C GLU A 61 -6.81 3.18 -4.04
N THR A 62 -5.75 3.93 -3.75
CA THR A 62 -5.49 5.21 -4.42
C THR A 62 -5.24 5.02 -5.92
N SER A 63 -4.48 4.00 -6.34
CA SER A 63 -4.24 3.77 -7.78
C SER A 63 -5.52 3.35 -8.51
N MET A 64 -6.35 2.50 -7.90
CA MET A 64 -7.65 2.10 -8.45
C MET A 64 -8.60 3.30 -8.61
N HIS A 65 -8.72 4.13 -7.58
CA HIS A 65 -9.54 5.35 -7.64
C HIS A 65 -9.03 6.36 -8.68
N ARG A 66 -7.71 6.53 -8.81
CA ARG A 66 -7.12 7.41 -9.83
C ARG A 66 -7.38 6.95 -11.26
N LEU A 67 -7.73 5.68 -11.47
CA LEU A 67 -8.14 5.12 -12.75
C LEU A 67 -9.66 5.03 -12.92
N GLY A 68 -10.44 5.57 -11.97
CA GLY A 68 -11.90 5.66 -12.07
C GLY A 68 -12.66 4.42 -11.59
N ALA A 69 -11.98 3.48 -10.92
CA ALA A 69 -12.61 2.30 -10.36
C ALA A 69 -13.36 2.61 -9.06
N SER A 70 -14.43 1.85 -8.81
CA SER A 70 -15.04 1.73 -7.49
C SER A 70 -14.34 0.62 -6.71
N VAL A 71 -14.02 0.87 -5.43
CA VAL A 71 -13.30 -0.10 -4.60
C VAL A 71 -14.17 -0.54 -3.44
N VAL A 72 -14.25 -1.84 -3.21
CA VAL A 72 -14.94 -2.47 -2.08
C VAL A 72 -13.95 -3.35 -1.31
N GLY A 73 -14.03 -3.43 0.01
CA GLY A 73 -13.03 -4.19 0.76
C GLY A 73 -13.19 -4.12 2.28
N PHE A 74 -12.28 -4.79 2.97
CA PHE A 74 -12.21 -4.82 4.44
C PHE A 74 -10.78 -4.65 4.92
N SER A 75 -10.62 -4.00 6.08
CA SER A 75 -9.32 -3.74 6.72
C SER A 75 -8.83 -4.86 7.62
N ASP A 76 -9.75 -5.73 8.04
CA ASP A 76 -9.56 -6.60 9.20
C ASP A 76 -10.18 -7.97 8.96
N SER A 77 -9.38 -9.01 9.22
CA SER A 77 -9.82 -10.40 9.17
C SER A 77 -11.00 -10.67 10.13
N ALA A 78 -11.15 -9.89 11.20
CA ALA A 78 -12.26 -9.98 12.15
C ALA A 78 -13.64 -9.79 11.49
N ASN A 79 -13.71 -9.01 10.40
CA ASN A 79 -14.94 -8.77 9.65
C ASN A 79 -15.19 -9.80 8.53
N THR A 80 -14.37 -10.85 8.44
CA THR A 80 -14.52 -11.93 7.47
C THR A 80 -14.79 -13.26 8.16
N SER A 81 -15.54 -14.14 7.49
CA SER A 81 -15.82 -15.50 7.97
C SER A 81 -14.55 -16.33 8.24
N LEU A 82 -13.42 -15.96 7.64
CA LEU A 82 -12.10 -16.56 7.87
C LEU A 82 -11.52 -16.22 9.25
N GLY A 83 -11.76 -15.01 9.79
CA GLY A 83 -11.35 -14.63 11.14
C GLY A 83 -12.17 -15.32 12.22
N LYS A 84 -13.46 -15.57 11.95
CA LYS A 84 -14.38 -16.21 12.90
C LYS A 84 -14.04 -17.69 13.18
N LYS A 85 -13.30 -18.36 12.28
CA LYS A 85 -12.87 -19.76 12.48
C LYS A 85 -11.59 -19.91 13.32
N ARG A 86 -10.89 -18.81 13.67
CA ARG A 86 -9.66 -18.86 14.49
C ARG A 86 -9.91 -18.91 16.01
N GLY A 87 -11.17 -18.98 16.45
CA GLY A 87 -11.52 -19.03 17.88
C GLY A 87 -11.56 -20.44 18.51
N ASN A 88 -11.54 -21.51 17.71
CA ASN A 88 -11.65 -22.87 18.25
C ASN A 88 -11.10 -23.93 17.29
N ALA A 89 -9.78 -24.17 17.29
CA ALA A 89 -9.16 -25.45 16.94
C ALA A 89 -7.63 -25.33 16.88
N GLY A 90 -6.95 -26.19 17.64
CA GLY A 90 -5.72 -26.91 17.29
C GLY A 90 -4.61 -26.17 16.55
N GLY A 91 -3.46 -26.05 17.21
CA GLY A 91 -2.24 -25.50 16.64
C GLY A 91 -1.82 -26.17 15.32
N TYR A 92 -1.64 -25.33 14.29
CA TYR A 92 -0.84 -25.67 13.13
C TYR A 92 0.31 -24.68 13.04
N HIS A 93 1.51 -25.21 13.26
CA HIS A 93 2.77 -24.50 13.17
C HIS A 93 3.10 -24.30 11.67
N LEU A 94 2.64 -23.20 11.07
CA LEU A 94 3.12 -22.81 9.74
C LEU A 94 4.48 -22.12 9.89
N ARG A 95 5.52 -22.79 9.37
CA ARG A 95 6.89 -22.28 9.35
C ARG A 95 6.94 -20.96 8.57
N HIS A 96 7.33 -19.89 9.26
CA HIS A 96 7.79 -18.66 8.63
C HIS A 96 9.09 -18.93 7.86
N GLN A 97 9.06 -18.80 6.53
CA GLN A 97 10.28 -18.53 5.76
C GLN A 97 10.36 -17.04 5.43
N HIS A 98 11.31 -16.43 6.13
CA HIS A 98 12.09 -15.25 5.80
C HIS A 98 11.40 -14.06 5.10
N LEU A 99 10.95 -13.11 5.92
CA LEU A 99 10.90 -11.71 5.51
C LEU A 99 11.77 -10.87 6.46
N ARG A 100 12.69 -10.14 5.84
CA ARG A 100 13.83 -9.41 6.42
C ARG A 100 13.47 -8.62 7.68
N ARG A 101 14.09 -8.98 8.81
CA ARG A 101 14.25 -8.09 9.96
C ARG A 101 15.12 -6.91 9.51
N ARG A 102 14.54 -5.71 9.42
CA ARG A 102 15.36 -4.49 9.47
C ARG A 102 15.80 -4.31 10.92
N HIS A 103 17.06 -4.61 11.20
CA HIS A 103 17.75 -4.11 12.37
C HIS A 103 17.58 -2.59 12.42
N ARG A 104 17.13 -2.08 13.57
CA ARG A 104 17.31 -0.69 13.94
C ARG A 104 17.95 -0.71 15.31
N ASP A 105 19.27 -0.87 15.29
CA ASP A 105 20.10 -0.55 16.44
C ASP A 105 20.21 0.97 16.50
N ALA A 106 19.65 1.56 17.55
CA ALA A 106 20.08 2.83 18.10
C ALA A 106 19.59 2.91 19.55
N SER A 107 20.50 2.46 20.40
CA SER A 107 20.64 2.61 21.84
C SER A 107 20.04 3.91 22.41
N SER A 108 19.27 3.72 23.50
CA SER A 108 19.35 4.48 24.76
C SER A 108 19.52 6.00 24.73
N ALA A 109 18.44 6.71 25.07
CA ALA A 109 18.49 7.78 26.07
C ALA A 109 17.09 7.94 26.69
N GLY A 110 17.02 7.74 28.00
CA GLY A 110 15.79 7.86 28.79
C GLY A 110 15.31 9.30 28.89
N GLY A 111 14.01 9.45 29.13
CA GLY A 111 13.40 10.74 29.45
C GLY A 111 11.89 10.66 29.52
N ARG A 112 11.36 10.27 30.68
CA ARG A 112 9.94 10.48 31.01
C ARG A 112 9.67 11.99 31.01
N ARG A 113 8.56 12.43 30.39
CA ARG A 113 7.70 13.54 30.84
C ARG A 113 6.47 13.67 29.91
N ALA A 114 5.28 13.48 30.49
CA ALA A 114 4.06 14.20 30.13
C ALA A 114 3.96 15.44 31.05
N PRO A 115 2.93 16.31 30.98
CA PRO A 115 2.09 16.76 29.87
C PRO A 115 2.26 18.28 29.64
N GLY A 116 1.98 18.77 28.42
CA GLY A 116 2.06 20.21 28.13
C GLY A 116 1.95 20.49 26.66
N ASP A 117 0.74 20.83 26.24
CA ASP A 117 0.37 21.21 24.89
C ASP A 117 1.35 22.19 24.23
N ARG A 118 1.73 21.89 22.98
CA ARG A 118 1.79 22.90 21.91
C ARG A 118 1.81 22.20 20.55
N ILE A 119 0.61 22.11 19.97
CA ILE A 119 0.40 21.90 18.55
C ILE A 119 1.04 23.08 17.81
N LEU A 120 2.22 22.89 17.20
CA LEU A 120 2.75 23.88 16.25
C LEU A 120 2.23 23.54 14.86
N ARG A 121 1.08 24.14 14.53
CA ARG A 121 0.58 24.21 13.16
C ARG A 121 1.52 25.03 12.29
N ARG A 122 1.73 24.50 11.09
CA ARG A 122 2.44 25.05 9.93
C ARG A 122 1.77 26.32 9.39
N ARG A 123 2.55 27.37 9.10
CA ARG A 123 2.41 28.45 8.09
C ARG A 123 3.29 29.63 8.55
N ALA A 124 3.89 30.48 7.73
CA ALA A 124 3.99 30.65 6.29
C ALA A 124 5.27 31.48 6.06
N GLY A 125 5.87 31.37 4.88
CA GLY A 125 6.93 32.27 4.49
C GLY A 125 6.47 33.73 4.49
N THR A 126 7.36 34.64 4.84
CA THR A 126 7.42 35.97 4.26
C THR A 126 8.81 36.56 4.45
N GLU A 127 9.23 37.17 3.36
CA GLU A 127 10.51 37.75 3.02
C GLU A 127 10.71 39.15 3.63
N ARG A 128 11.94 39.69 3.49
CA ARG A 128 12.46 41.04 3.82
C ARG A 128 13.21 41.09 5.17
N ARG A 129 14.36 41.76 5.33
CA ARG A 129 15.03 42.79 4.51
C ARG A 129 16.48 42.91 4.98
N ARG A 130 17.40 43.21 4.06
CA ARG A 130 18.75 43.74 4.33
C ARG A 130 18.70 45.03 5.17
N ARG A 131 19.70 45.21 6.05
CA ARG A 131 20.32 46.44 6.63
C ARG A 131 20.99 45.98 7.95
N ARG A 132 22.27 46.21 8.27
CA ARG A 132 23.39 46.96 7.71
C ARG A 132 24.65 46.12 7.91
#